data_AF-A0AAD9FGP0-F1
#
_entry.id   AF-A0AAD9FGP0-F1
#
_cell.length_a   1.000
_cell.length_b   1.000
_cell.length_c   1.000
_cell.angle_alpha   90.00
_cell.angle_beta   90.00
_cell.angle_gamma   90.00
#
_symmetry.space_group_name_H-M   'P 1'
#
loop_
_entity.id
_entity.type
_entity.pdbx_description
1 polymer ?
#
loop_
_entity_poly.entity_id
_entity_poly.type
_entity_poly.pdbx_seq_one_letter_code
_entity_poly.pdbx_strand_id
1 'polypeptide(L)'
;MIEDILKNKPGGERIMNEYARTKSLTDARRRDMVKMLVAQMTSDHGTSPSRRVKEEYAKGITSLFPNLADPRSKFGFEHYYNAEDGSGYLAWRLKCVQKGASEGQKKTLRQSLTGGPKADRGPFTEANCLTTESLCCEAIALMKHSADEAIVKEKMKQTFTYRQKMLHDPVKSSEIFTAFPRFLDIPGMIEQDFNLMFGDVTSAKFLEKWPTVYKKKVLDQSRGLTQTGDLQDLVQNAGSTTEVENGWDSDMSSMMVLVHLLPPSTQGRKRPGKLSARQASEHLVKFLKTGTSIQGHLDSIMESRQPYLLAVGTQRSVIHKYFIVIDKHAIPCKSPDCLACIDELFKAHFAFGTSYNQDLMNVYNL
;
A
#
# COMPACT_ATOMS: atom_id res chain seq x y z
N MET A 1 43.10 7.60 20.18
CA MET A 1 41.81 8.11 19.65
C MET A 1 40.64 7.27 20.13
N ILE A 2 40.40 6.06 19.58
CA ILE A 2 39.21 5.24 19.92
C ILE A 2 39.09 4.93 21.42
N GLU A 3 40.20 4.60 22.07
CA GLU A 3 40.21 4.30 23.51
C GLU A 3 39.75 5.48 24.37
N ASP A 4 40.21 6.69 24.03
CA ASP A 4 39.83 7.91 24.72
C ASP A 4 38.33 8.23 24.53
N ILE A 5 37.81 8.05 23.31
CA ILE A 5 36.37 8.19 23.03
C ILE A 5 35.55 7.23 23.89
N LEU A 6 35.98 5.98 24.03
CA LEU A 6 35.26 4.98 24.84
C LEU A 6 35.38 5.26 26.34
N LYS A 7 36.51 5.77 26.84
CA LYS A 7 36.67 6.15 28.25
C LYS A 7 35.78 7.35 28.63
N ASN A 8 35.59 8.29 27.71
CA ASN A 8 34.87 9.54 27.97
C ASN A 8 33.35 9.48 27.70
N LYS A 9 32.81 8.34 27.24
CA LYS A 9 31.39 8.20 26.90
C LYS A 9 30.69 7.15 27.77
N PRO A 10 29.43 7.40 28.17
CA PRO A 10 28.69 6.48 29.02
C PRO A 10 28.50 5.12 28.32
N GLY A 11 28.90 4.05 29.02
CA GLY A 11 28.82 2.68 28.51
C GLY A 11 30.06 2.17 27.78
N GLY A 12 31.09 3.00 27.53
CA GLY A 12 32.33 2.57 26.89
C GLY A 12 33.17 1.64 27.78
N GLU A 13 33.12 1.83 29.10
CA GLU A 13 33.69 0.92 30.10
C GLU A 13 33.20 -0.53 29.93
N ARG A 14 31.93 -0.73 29.56
CA ARG A 14 31.33 -2.07 29.37
C ARG A 14 31.91 -2.77 28.15
N ILE A 15 32.22 -2.01 27.11
CA ILE A 15 32.86 -2.51 25.88
C ILE A 15 34.30 -2.91 26.20
N MET A 16 35.05 -2.04 26.89
CA MET A 16 36.43 -2.30 27.28
C MET A 16 36.54 -3.53 28.21
N ASN A 17 35.67 -3.62 29.22
CA ASN A 17 35.66 -4.73 30.16
C ASN A 17 35.28 -6.07 29.51
N GLU A 18 34.29 -6.08 28.60
CA GLU A 18 33.91 -7.30 27.88
C GLU A 18 35.07 -7.80 27.03
N TYR A 19 35.69 -6.92 26.24
CA TYR A 19 36.83 -7.29 25.42
C TYR A 19 38.04 -7.72 26.25
N ALA A 20 38.32 -7.05 27.37
CA ALA A 20 39.41 -7.43 28.27
C ALA A 20 39.24 -8.89 28.76
N ARG A 21 38.00 -9.28 29.05
CA ARG A 21 37.64 -10.61 29.56
C ARG A 21 37.58 -11.69 28.49
N THR A 22 36.92 -11.42 27.36
CA THR A 22 36.58 -12.46 26.36
C THR A 22 37.43 -12.37 25.10
N LYS A 23 38.20 -11.30 24.94
CA LYS A 23 38.93 -10.96 23.69
C LYS A 23 38.01 -10.84 22.47
N SER A 24 36.71 -10.64 22.69
CA SER A 24 35.68 -10.49 21.66
C SER A 24 34.57 -9.56 22.16
N LEU A 25 33.62 -9.23 21.29
CA LEU A 25 32.42 -8.47 21.65
C LEU A 25 31.18 -9.20 21.16
N THR A 26 30.17 -9.26 22.01
CA THR A 26 28.81 -9.61 21.60
C THR A 26 28.28 -8.63 20.55
N ASP A 27 27.35 -9.07 19.71
CA ASP A 27 26.76 -8.21 18.68
C ASP A 27 26.10 -6.96 19.26
N ALA A 28 25.51 -7.06 20.45
CA ALA A 28 24.97 -5.91 21.17
C ALA A 28 26.07 -4.88 21.49
N ARG A 29 27.19 -5.31 22.08
CA ARG A 29 28.31 -4.40 22.40
C ARG A 29 29.01 -3.85 21.18
N ARG A 30 29.18 -4.64 20.12
CA ARG A 30 29.74 -4.16 18.85
C ARG A 30 28.87 -3.05 18.26
N ARG A 31 27.55 -3.19 18.29
CA ARG A 31 26.61 -2.14 17.86
C ARG A 31 26.69 -0.89 18.74
N ASP A 32 26.79 -1.05 20.06
CA ASP A 32 26.90 0.09 20.97
C ASP A 32 28.20 0.86 20.76
N MET A 33 29.32 0.16 20.57
CA MET A 33 30.60 0.75 20.21
C MET A 33 30.49 1.57 18.92
N VAL A 34 29.95 0.98 17.85
CA VAL A 34 29.75 1.66 16.56
C VAL A 34 28.87 2.90 16.71
N LYS A 35 27.78 2.84 17.49
CA LYS A 35 26.92 4.00 17.76
C LYS A 35 27.68 5.13 18.46
N MET A 36 28.47 4.79 19.47
CA MET A 36 29.23 5.74 20.29
C MET A 36 30.31 6.45 19.46
N LEU A 37 31.05 5.68 18.66
CA LEU A 37 32.08 6.20 17.77
C LEU A 37 31.49 7.05 16.65
N VAL A 38 30.36 6.64 16.05
CA VAL A 38 29.68 7.46 15.04
C VAL A 38 29.14 8.75 15.66
N ALA A 39 28.57 8.71 16.87
CA ALA A 39 28.09 9.93 17.54
C ALA A 39 29.22 10.95 17.75
N GLN A 40 30.40 10.48 18.20
CA GLN A 40 31.57 11.34 18.34
C GLN A 40 32.07 11.85 16.97
N MET A 41 32.21 10.96 15.99
CA MET A 41 32.63 11.32 14.62
C MET A 41 31.70 12.37 13.99
N THR A 42 30.39 12.29 14.23
CA THR A 42 29.43 13.28 13.73
C THR A 42 29.47 14.59 14.49
N SER A 43 29.86 14.57 15.77
CA SER A 43 30.08 15.79 16.56
C SER A 43 31.28 16.57 16.04
N ASP A 44 32.36 15.88 15.69
CA ASP A 44 33.63 16.51 15.34
C ASP A 44 33.73 16.88 13.84
N HIS A 45 33.09 16.09 12.97
CA HIS A 45 33.23 16.22 11.50
C HIS A 45 31.89 16.40 10.78
N GLY A 46 30.79 16.62 11.51
CA GLY A 46 29.45 16.75 10.96
C GLY A 46 28.87 15.43 10.43
N THR A 47 27.68 15.50 9.83
CA THR A 47 26.94 14.29 9.41
C THR A 47 27.52 13.60 8.18
N SER A 48 28.48 14.21 7.48
CA SER A 48 29.16 13.64 6.31
C SER A 48 30.69 13.64 6.45
N PRO A 49 31.27 12.85 7.37
CA PRO A 49 32.72 12.76 7.52
C PRO A 49 33.41 12.29 6.24
N SER A 50 34.62 12.78 5.98
CA SER A 50 35.40 12.41 4.80
C SER A 50 35.78 10.92 4.80
N ARG A 51 36.12 10.39 3.63
CA ARG A 51 36.61 9.01 3.46
C ARG A 51 37.78 8.71 4.41
N ARG A 52 38.72 9.65 4.50
CA ARG A 52 39.91 9.53 5.35
C ARG A 52 39.55 9.39 6.84
N VAL A 53 38.63 10.21 7.35
CA VAL A 53 38.19 10.15 8.75
C VAL A 53 37.52 8.80 9.06
N LYS A 54 36.67 8.29 8.15
CA LYS A 54 36.01 6.99 8.33
C LYS A 54 37.02 5.84 8.39
N GLU A 55 38.06 5.87 7.55
CA GLU A 55 39.16 4.90 7.58
C GLU A 55 39.98 5.00 8.87
N GLU A 56 40.30 6.21 9.34
CA GLU A 56 41.06 6.42 10.58
C GLU A 56 40.33 5.83 11.79
N TYR A 57 39.01 5.96 11.86
CA TYR A 57 38.22 5.31 12.91
C TYR A 57 38.20 3.78 12.78
N ALA A 58 38.06 3.23 11.57
CA ALA A 58 38.08 1.78 11.34
C ALA A 58 39.43 1.15 11.72
N LYS A 59 40.53 1.79 11.33
CA LYS A 59 41.90 1.41 11.73
C LYS A 59 42.10 1.54 13.23
N GLY A 60 41.56 2.59 13.85
CA GLY A 60 41.62 2.78 15.29
C GLY A 60 40.89 1.68 16.08
N ILE A 61 39.75 1.18 15.58
CA ILE A 61 39.00 0.09 16.21
C ILE A 61 39.84 -1.20 16.22
N THR A 62 40.40 -1.58 15.07
CA THR A 62 41.20 -2.80 14.95
C THR A 62 42.56 -2.69 15.66
N SER A 63 43.12 -1.48 15.77
CA SER A 63 44.33 -1.24 16.58
C SER A 63 44.05 -1.42 18.08
N LEU A 64 42.90 -0.97 18.58
CA LEU A 64 42.53 -1.13 19.98
C LEU A 64 42.00 -2.53 20.30
N PHE A 65 41.32 -3.15 19.34
CA PHE A 65 40.72 -4.48 19.47
C PHE A 65 41.22 -5.42 18.34
N PRO A 66 42.47 -5.89 18.38
CA PRO A 66 43.07 -6.69 17.31
C PRO A 66 42.27 -7.92 16.91
N ASN A 67 41.62 -8.60 17.87
CA ASN A 67 40.84 -9.82 17.60
C ASN A 67 39.48 -9.55 16.95
N LEU A 68 39.11 -8.28 16.79
CA LEU A 68 37.93 -7.90 16.01
C LEU A 68 38.28 -7.58 14.56
N ALA A 69 39.55 -7.67 14.15
CA ALA A 69 39.93 -7.56 12.75
C ALA A 69 39.39 -8.76 11.96
N ASP A 70 38.93 -8.52 10.73
CA ASP A 70 38.48 -9.59 9.83
C ASP A 70 39.69 -10.25 9.17
N PRO A 71 40.02 -11.51 9.49
CA PRO A 71 41.19 -12.20 8.95
C PRO A 71 41.09 -12.48 7.45
N ARG A 72 39.90 -12.32 6.85
CA ARG A 72 39.65 -12.53 5.41
C ARG A 72 39.75 -11.24 4.59
N SER A 73 39.84 -10.09 5.26
CA SER A 73 39.98 -8.79 4.61
C SER A 73 41.45 -8.39 4.46
N LYS A 74 41.75 -7.52 3.50
CA LYS A 74 43.13 -7.17 3.14
C LYS A 74 43.89 -6.47 4.28
N PHE A 75 43.19 -5.68 5.08
CA PHE A 75 43.77 -4.90 6.18
C PHE A 75 43.07 -5.11 7.53
N GLY A 76 42.05 -5.97 7.60
CA GLY A 76 41.37 -6.32 8.85
C GLY A 76 40.24 -5.38 9.26
N PHE A 77 40.18 -4.15 8.75
CA PHE A 77 39.26 -3.10 9.21
C PHE A 77 38.08 -2.83 8.27
N GLU A 78 38.09 -3.44 7.09
CA GLU A 78 37.17 -3.13 5.98
C GLU A 78 35.70 -3.37 6.34
N HIS A 79 35.42 -4.34 7.21
CA HIS A 79 34.07 -4.59 7.71
C HIS A 79 33.53 -3.47 8.63
N TYR A 80 34.39 -2.62 9.21
CA TYR A 80 33.99 -1.36 9.87
C TYR A 80 33.85 -0.21 8.87
N TYR A 81 34.79 -0.07 7.94
CA TYR A 81 34.67 0.82 6.79
C TYR A 81 35.53 0.35 5.62
N ASN A 82 34.87 0.04 4.49
CA ASN A 82 35.53 -0.19 3.21
C ASN A 82 35.39 1.06 2.35
N ALA A 83 36.52 1.55 1.88
CA ALA A 83 36.61 2.82 1.20
C ALA A 83 36.47 2.69 -0.34
N GLU A 84 36.55 1.47 -0.87
CA GLU A 84 36.32 1.16 -2.28
C GLU A 84 34.83 1.22 -2.63
N ASP A 85 33.96 0.64 -1.79
CA ASP A 85 32.51 0.55 -2.01
C ASP A 85 31.68 1.39 -1.03
N GLY A 86 32.32 2.00 -0.02
CA GLY A 86 31.64 2.78 1.02
C GLY A 86 30.76 1.95 1.95
N SER A 87 31.08 0.66 2.14
CA SER A 87 30.38 -0.27 3.03
C SER A 87 31.02 -0.35 4.43
N GLY A 88 30.45 -1.17 5.31
CA GLY A 88 30.91 -1.38 6.69
C GLY A 88 30.03 -0.76 7.77
N TYR A 89 30.24 -1.17 9.02
CA TYR A 89 29.38 -0.80 10.15
C TYR A 89 29.33 0.71 10.42
N LEU A 90 30.47 1.40 10.32
CA LEU A 90 30.54 2.86 10.49
C LEU A 90 29.79 3.56 9.36
N ALA A 91 29.97 3.11 8.11
CA ALA A 91 29.26 3.66 6.96
C ALA A 91 27.74 3.49 7.08
N TRP A 92 27.29 2.30 7.46
CA TRP A 92 25.86 2.01 7.63
C TRP A 92 25.25 2.90 8.71
N ARG A 93 25.92 3.03 9.87
CA ARG A 93 25.40 3.84 10.97
C ARG A 93 25.41 5.34 10.63
N LEU A 94 26.43 5.84 9.94
CA LEU A 94 26.45 7.22 9.43
C LEU A 94 25.29 7.48 8.46
N LYS A 95 25.00 6.55 7.54
CA LYS A 95 23.82 6.63 6.65
C LYS A 95 22.51 6.70 7.47
N CYS A 96 22.38 5.94 8.55
CA CYS A 96 21.22 6.05 9.44
C CYS A 96 21.13 7.42 10.14
N VAL A 97 22.25 7.97 10.61
CA VAL A 97 22.28 9.30 11.25
C VAL A 97 21.96 10.41 10.23
N GLN A 98 22.48 10.33 9.01
CA GLN A 98 22.16 11.26 7.91
C GLN A 98 20.67 11.21 7.52
N LYS A 99 20.06 10.02 7.50
CA LYS A 99 18.60 9.87 7.29
C LYS A 99 17.82 10.56 8.41
N GLY A 100 18.16 10.31 9.67
CA GLY A 100 17.51 10.95 10.82
C GLY A 100 17.72 12.48 10.89
N ALA A 101 18.91 12.98 10.55
CA ALA A 101 19.19 14.42 10.50
C ALA A 101 18.46 15.11 9.33
N SER A 102 18.36 14.43 8.18
CA SER A 102 17.53 14.87 7.07
C SER A 102 16.05 14.90 7.43
N GLU A 103 15.57 13.97 8.26
CA GLU A 103 14.18 13.95 8.77
C GLU A 103 13.94 15.07 9.81
N GLY A 104 14.95 15.43 10.61
CA GLY A 104 14.87 16.51 11.60
C GLY A 104 14.89 17.93 11.03
N GLN A 105 15.62 18.18 9.93
CA GLN A 105 15.67 19.48 9.25
C GLN A 105 14.58 19.66 8.17
N LYS A 106 13.84 18.60 7.81
CA LYS A 106 12.68 18.64 6.89
C LYS A 106 11.34 18.87 7.58
N LYS A 107 11.32 19.50 8.76
CA LYS A 107 10.07 20.02 9.33
C LYS A 107 9.59 21.32 8.67
N THR A 108 10.29 21.80 7.65
CA THR A 108 9.74 22.78 6.70
C THR A 108 9.96 22.25 5.28
N LEU A 109 8.86 21.96 4.59
CA LEU A 109 8.77 21.48 3.20
C LEU A 109 9.71 20.32 2.81
N ARG A 110 9.39 19.09 3.23
CA ARG A 110 9.33 17.98 2.26
C ARG A 110 8.07 17.18 2.52
N GLN A 111 7.18 17.22 1.54
CA GLN A 111 6.03 16.32 1.45
C GLN A 111 6.50 14.89 1.74
N SER A 112 5.97 14.33 2.82
CA SER A 112 5.78 12.90 2.94
C SER A 112 5.10 12.44 1.65
N LEU A 113 5.75 11.58 0.86
CA LEU A 113 5.02 10.73 -0.09
C LEU A 113 4.27 9.67 0.72
N THR A 114 3.32 10.11 1.54
CA THR A 114 2.16 9.32 1.91
C THR A 114 1.30 9.28 0.66
N GLY A 115 1.58 8.37 -0.27
CA GLY A 115 0.79 8.15 -1.48
C GLY A 115 -0.45 7.29 -1.25
N GLY A 116 -0.93 7.17 -0.01
CA GLY A 116 -2.06 6.33 0.35
C GLY A 116 -3.42 6.94 -0.01
N PRO A 117 -4.53 6.22 0.21
CA PRO A 117 -5.91 6.68 -0.06
C PRO A 117 -6.30 7.90 0.79
N LYS A 118 -5.73 8.02 2.00
CA LYS A 118 -5.99 9.12 2.93
C LYS A 118 -5.06 10.33 2.74
N ALA A 119 -4.24 10.30 1.69
CA ALA A 119 -3.38 11.42 1.37
C ALA A 119 -4.23 12.59 0.86
N ASP A 120 -4.03 13.76 1.45
CA ASP A 120 -4.65 14.99 0.95
C ASP A 120 -4.13 15.27 -0.48
N ARG A 121 -5.02 15.16 -1.46
CA ARG A 121 -4.74 15.40 -2.88
C ARG A 121 -5.66 16.50 -3.38
N GLY A 122 -5.05 17.55 -3.93
CA GLY A 122 -5.76 18.46 -4.81
C GLY A 122 -6.13 17.76 -6.13
N PRO A 123 -7.09 18.30 -6.90
CA PRO A 123 -7.40 17.77 -8.22
C PRO A 123 -6.15 17.83 -9.12
N PHE A 124 -5.99 16.81 -9.96
CA PHE A 124 -4.91 16.64 -10.92
C PHE A 124 -4.87 17.75 -11.98
N THR A 125 -6.04 18.25 -12.36
CA THR A 125 -6.24 19.37 -13.28
C THR A 125 -6.97 20.49 -12.54
N GLU A 126 -6.77 21.75 -12.94
CA GLU A 126 -7.67 22.86 -12.58
C GLU A 126 -9.07 22.57 -13.15
N ALA A 127 -9.82 21.72 -12.45
CA ALA A 127 -11.23 21.55 -12.68
C ALA A 127 -11.95 22.83 -12.24
N ASN A 128 -13.10 23.14 -12.85
CA ASN A 128 -14.02 24.19 -12.42
C ASN A 128 -14.67 23.86 -11.05
N CYS A 129 -13.87 23.41 -10.08
CA CYS A 129 -14.32 23.12 -8.74
C CYS A 129 -14.81 24.41 -8.08
N LEU A 130 -15.95 24.31 -7.42
CA LEU A 130 -16.53 25.40 -6.67
C LEU A 130 -15.63 25.68 -5.46
N THR A 131 -15.31 26.96 -5.27
CA THR A 131 -14.34 27.42 -4.27
C THR A 131 -14.97 27.73 -2.93
N THR A 132 -16.30 27.93 -2.89
CA THR A 132 -17.05 28.26 -1.68
C THR A 132 -18.03 27.15 -1.30
N GLU A 133 -18.24 26.95 0.00
CA GLU A 133 -19.19 26.00 0.55
C GLU A 133 -20.65 26.31 0.12
N SER A 134 -21.04 27.59 0.04
CA SER A 134 -22.39 27.99 -0.42
C SER A 134 -22.70 27.45 -1.82
N LEU A 135 -21.79 27.68 -2.78
CA LEU A 135 -21.95 27.17 -4.14
C LEU A 135 -21.99 25.63 -4.18
N CYS A 136 -21.23 24.95 -3.30
CA CYS A 136 -21.28 23.50 -3.20
C CYS A 136 -22.64 23.02 -2.67
N CYS A 137 -23.19 23.67 -1.65
CA CYS A 137 -24.53 23.39 -1.13
C CYS A 137 -25.62 23.58 -2.20
N GLU A 138 -25.55 24.65 -2.99
CA GLU A 138 -26.46 24.89 -4.12
C GLU A 138 -26.34 23.79 -5.18
N ALA A 139 -25.12 23.40 -5.54
CA ALA A 139 -24.88 22.31 -6.49
C ALA A 139 -25.41 20.96 -5.97
N ILE A 140 -25.21 20.67 -4.68
CA ILE A 140 -25.75 19.45 -4.03
C ILE A 140 -27.28 19.47 -4.04
N ALA A 141 -27.91 20.60 -3.70
CA ALA A 141 -29.36 20.74 -3.73
C ALA A 141 -29.93 20.56 -5.15
N LEU A 142 -29.28 21.16 -6.16
CA LEU A 142 -29.65 20.98 -7.56
C LEU A 142 -29.56 19.51 -7.99
N MET A 143 -28.45 18.84 -7.65
CA MET A 143 -28.26 17.43 -7.99
C MET A 143 -29.33 16.52 -7.40
N LYS A 144 -29.79 16.79 -6.16
CA LYS A 144 -30.85 15.99 -5.50
C LYS A 144 -32.17 15.98 -6.27
N HIS A 145 -32.46 17.04 -7.03
CA HIS A 145 -33.72 17.17 -7.76
C HIS A 145 -33.56 17.05 -9.29
N SER A 146 -32.34 16.96 -9.81
CA SER A 146 -32.08 16.77 -11.24
C SER A 146 -32.16 15.29 -11.63
N ALA A 147 -32.91 14.99 -12.69
CA ALA A 147 -32.89 13.70 -13.38
C ALA A 147 -31.92 13.67 -14.58
N ASP A 148 -31.38 14.83 -14.98
CA ASP A 148 -30.42 14.94 -16.06
C ASP A 148 -29.03 14.49 -15.57
N GLU A 149 -28.60 13.32 -16.05
CA GLU A 149 -27.30 12.74 -15.69
C GLU A 149 -26.11 13.63 -16.08
N ALA A 150 -26.20 14.40 -17.18
CA ALA A 150 -25.10 15.26 -17.61
C ALA A 150 -24.93 16.43 -16.63
N ILE A 151 -26.05 17.03 -16.20
CA ILE A 151 -26.05 18.06 -15.15
C ILE A 151 -25.49 17.48 -13.85
N VAL A 152 -25.94 16.28 -13.45
CA VAL A 152 -25.46 15.65 -12.23
C VAL A 152 -23.96 15.34 -12.31
N LYS A 153 -23.48 14.74 -13.41
CA LYS A 153 -22.06 14.46 -13.63
C LYS A 153 -21.22 15.74 -13.54
N GLU A 154 -21.65 16.81 -14.20
CA GLU A 154 -20.95 18.09 -14.13
C GLU A 154 -20.93 18.67 -12.72
N LYS A 155 -22.06 18.68 -12.01
CA LYS A 155 -22.13 19.16 -10.63
C LYS A 155 -21.34 18.27 -9.66
N MET A 156 -21.25 16.97 -9.93
CA MET A 156 -20.37 16.05 -9.21
C MET A 156 -18.90 16.46 -9.43
N LYS A 157 -18.45 16.78 -10.65
CA LYS A 157 -17.08 17.28 -10.89
C LYS A 157 -16.82 18.59 -10.16
N GLN A 158 -17.76 19.53 -10.25
CA GLN A 158 -17.66 20.84 -9.60
C GLN A 158 -17.56 20.77 -8.08
N THR A 159 -18.15 19.75 -7.45
CA THR A 159 -18.14 19.54 -6.00
C THR A 159 -17.03 18.60 -5.51
N PHE A 160 -16.13 18.15 -6.39
CA PHE A 160 -15.07 17.19 -6.07
C PHE A 160 -14.20 17.62 -4.87
N THR A 161 -13.68 18.85 -4.88
CA THR A 161 -12.82 19.34 -3.78
C THR A 161 -13.56 19.38 -2.44
N TYR A 162 -14.84 19.73 -2.46
CA TYR A 162 -15.68 19.71 -1.26
C TYR A 162 -15.91 18.28 -0.75
N ARG A 163 -16.18 17.33 -1.65
CA ARG A 163 -16.28 15.90 -1.31
C ARG A 163 -15.01 15.34 -0.70
N GLN A 164 -13.84 15.62 -1.28
CA GLN A 164 -12.57 15.14 -0.75
C GLN A 164 -12.33 15.64 0.68
N LYS A 165 -12.60 16.93 0.95
CA LYS A 165 -12.53 17.48 2.32
C LYS A 165 -13.48 16.77 3.28
N MET A 166 -14.71 16.49 2.83
CA MET A 166 -15.71 15.77 3.63
C MET A 166 -15.26 14.33 3.95
N LEU A 167 -14.61 13.64 3.02
CA LEU A 167 -14.09 12.28 3.21
C LEU A 167 -12.90 12.21 4.17
N HIS A 168 -12.10 13.27 4.27
CA HIS A 168 -11.01 13.37 5.23
C HIS A 168 -11.45 13.85 6.62
N ASP A 169 -12.69 14.34 6.75
CA ASP A 169 -13.28 14.72 8.03
C ASP A 169 -13.85 13.46 8.73
N PRO A 170 -13.31 13.06 9.90
CA PRO A 170 -13.71 11.82 10.57
C PRO A 170 -15.15 11.82 11.10
N VAL A 171 -15.79 12.98 11.20
CA VAL A 171 -17.20 13.10 11.61
C VAL A 171 -18.10 13.09 10.38
N LYS A 172 -17.73 13.82 9.32
CA LYS A 172 -18.57 13.95 8.13
C LYS A 172 -18.43 12.81 7.13
N SER A 173 -17.34 12.03 7.17
CA SER A 173 -17.09 10.98 6.17
C SER A 173 -18.18 9.92 6.10
N SER A 174 -18.83 9.59 7.23
CA SER A 174 -19.94 8.63 7.28
C SER A 174 -21.22 9.13 6.60
N GLU A 175 -21.34 10.43 6.37
CA GLU A 175 -22.51 11.05 5.74
C GLU A 175 -22.32 11.21 4.22
N ILE A 176 -21.23 10.70 3.64
CA ILE A 176 -20.89 10.95 2.22
C ILE A 176 -22.01 10.52 1.27
N PHE A 177 -22.63 9.35 1.51
CA PHE A 177 -23.73 8.84 0.69
C PHE A 177 -25.04 9.58 0.95
N THR A 178 -25.21 10.20 2.11
CA THR A 178 -26.37 11.06 2.42
C THR A 178 -26.24 12.43 1.75
N ALA A 179 -25.03 13.00 1.74
CA ALA A 179 -24.75 14.27 1.08
C ALA A 179 -24.71 14.13 -0.45
N PHE A 180 -24.13 13.04 -0.96
CA PHE A 180 -23.97 12.72 -2.37
C PHE A 180 -24.66 11.40 -2.72
N PRO A 181 -26.00 11.36 -2.69
CA PRO A 181 -26.76 10.14 -3.02
C PRO A 181 -26.55 9.69 -4.47
N ARG A 182 -26.00 10.56 -5.32
CA ARG A 182 -25.74 10.28 -6.73
C ARG A 182 -24.69 9.21 -7.00
N PHE A 183 -23.89 8.85 -5.98
CA PHE A 183 -23.08 7.64 -6.04
C PHE A 183 -23.90 6.35 -6.06
N LEU A 184 -25.15 6.37 -5.59
CA LEU A 184 -25.95 5.16 -5.39
C LEU A 184 -26.85 4.81 -6.60
N ASP A 185 -27.13 5.79 -7.47
CA ASP A 185 -28.04 5.63 -8.60
C ASP A 185 -27.43 5.97 -9.97
N ILE A 186 -26.34 6.73 -10.04
CA ILE A 186 -25.65 7.05 -11.31
C ILE A 186 -24.29 6.33 -11.38
N PRO A 187 -24.12 5.38 -12.31
CA PRO A 187 -22.84 4.68 -12.49
C PRO A 187 -21.70 5.60 -12.96
N GLY A 188 -20.46 5.24 -12.61
CA GLY A 188 -19.24 5.91 -13.09
C GLY A 188 -18.79 7.12 -12.27
N MET A 189 -19.43 7.40 -11.14
CA MET A 189 -19.00 8.49 -10.24
C MET A 189 -17.64 8.21 -9.59
N ILE A 190 -17.32 6.94 -9.31
CA ILE A 190 -16.01 6.54 -8.75
C ILE A 190 -14.90 6.81 -9.77
N GLU A 191 -15.10 6.39 -11.02
CA GLU A 191 -14.15 6.63 -12.11
C GLU A 191 -13.92 8.13 -12.32
N GLN A 192 -15.00 8.93 -12.29
CA GLN A 192 -14.88 10.37 -12.41
C GLN A 192 -14.00 11.00 -11.32
N ASP A 193 -14.25 10.68 -10.06
CA ASP A 193 -13.45 11.21 -8.94
C ASP A 193 -12.01 10.72 -8.99
N PHE A 194 -11.79 9.47 -9.42
CA PHE A 194 -10.45 8.93 -9.64
C PHE A 194 -9.70 9.67 -10.75
N ASN A 195 -10.35 9.94 -11.89
CA ASN A 195 -9.75 10.70 -13.00
C ASN A 195 -9.41 12.12 -12.56
N LEU A 196 -10.25 12.75 -11.73
CA LEU A 196 -9.97 14.06 -11.15
C LEU A 196 -8.76 14.04 -10.21
N MET A 197 -8.42 12.91 -9.57
CA MET A 197 -7.23 12.80 -8.71
C MET A 197 -5.94 12.43 -9.45
N PHE A 198 -6.03 11.63 -10.52
CA PHE A 198 -4.84 10.98 -11.11
C PHE A 198 -4.70 11.15 -12.63
N GLY A 199 -5.70 11.72 -13.30
CA GLY A 199 -5.78 11.88 -14.74
C GLY A 199 -6.13 10.59 -15.50
N ASP A 200 -6.62 10.76 -16.73
CA ASP A 200 -7.11 9.66 -17.57
C ASP A 200 -6.02 8.63 -17.88
N VAL A 201 -4.79 9.09 -18.13
CA VAL A 201 -3.64 8.21 -18.41
C VAL A 201 -3.38 7.25 -17.26
N THR A 202 -3.48 7.70 -16.00
CA THR A 202 -3.28 6.80 -14.85
C THR A 202 -4.49 5.88 -14.68
N SER A 203 -5.69 6.41 -14.89
CA SER A 203 -6.94 5.67 -14.77
C SER A 203 -7.08 4.50 -15.74
N ALA A 204 -6.52 4.61 -16.95
CA ALA A 204 -6.60 3.55 -17.96
C ALA A 204 -5.57 2.42 -17.78
N LYS A 205 -4.47 2.66 -17.04
CA LYS A 205 -3.30 1.76 -16.99
C LYS A 205 -3.63 0.32 -16.64
N PHE A 206 -4.52 0.10 -15.68
CA PHE A 206 -4.84 -1.25 -15.24
C PHE A 206 -5.53 -2.05 -16.35
N LEU A 207 -6.58 -1.48 -16.95
CA LEU A 207 -7.33 -2.10 -18.04
C LEU A 207 -6.48 -2.29 -19.31
N GLU A 208 -5.55 -1.37 -19.60
CA GLU A 208 -4.63 -1.51 -20.73
C GLU A 208 -3.61 -2.64 -20.54
N LYS A 209 -3.06 -2.78 -19.32
CA LYS A 209 -1.97 -3.71 -19.02
C LYS A 209 -2.47 -5.10 -18.62
N TRP A 210 -3.68 -5.22 -18.06
CA TRP A 210 -4.15 -6.50 -17.55
C TRP A 210 -4.28 -7.58 -18.63
N PRO A 211 -5.03 -7.38 -19.73
CA PRO A 211 -5.23 -8.41 -20.74
C PRO A 211 -3.93 -8.76 -21.48
N THR A 212 -3.04 -7.78 -21.68
CA THR A 212 -1.86 -7.90 -22.54
C THR A 212 -0.60 -8.35 -21.81
N VAL A 213 -0.45 -8.00 -20.53
CA VAL A 213 0.79 -8.24 -19.77
C VAL A 213 0.52 -9.06 -18.52
N TYR A 214 -0.43 -8.66 -17.67
CA TYR A 214 -0.54 -9.22 -16.34
C TYR A 214 -1.22 -10.59 -16.32
N LYS A 215 -2.32 -10.78 -17.06
CA LYS A 215 -3.05 -12.05 -17.09
C LYS A 215 -2.14 -13.23 -17.44
N LYS A 216 -1.33 -13.09 -18.49
CA LYS A 216 -0.35 -14.12 -18.89
C LYS A 216 0.66 -14.42 -17.78
N LYS A 217 1.23 -13.38 -17.16
CA LYS A 217 2.21 -13.54 -16.07
C LYS A 217 1.61 -14.24 -14.87
N VAL A 218 0.37 -13.91 -14.50
CA VAL A 218 -0.37 -14.56 -13.42
C VAL A 218 -0.54 -16.06 -13.71
N LEU A 219 -0.95 -16.41 -14.93
CA LEU A 219 -1.10 -17.81 -15.33
C LEU A 219 0.23 -18.57 -15.38
N ASP A 220 1.31 -17.94 -15.85
CA ASP A 220 2.62 -18.59 -15.88
C ASP A 220 3.18 -18.82 -14.47
N GLN A 221 2.98 -17.87 -13.55
CA GLN A 221 3.43 -17.99 -12.16
C GLN A 221 2.60 -18.98 -11.35
N SER A 222 1.31 -19.14 -11.63
CA SER A 222 0.43 -20.05 -10.88
C SER A 222 0.84 -21.52 -11.00
N ARG A 223 1.55 -21.89 -12.08
CA ARG A 223 2.12 -23.24 -12.27
C ARG A 223 3.14 -23.61 -11.19
N GLY A 224 3.79 -22.62 -10.56
CA GLY A 224 4.74 -22.83 -9.46
C GLY A 224 4.09 -23.06 -8.10
N LEU A 225 2.77 -22.88 -7.99
CA LEU A 225 2.02 -23.10 -6.75
C LEU A 225 1.64 -24.58 -6.60
N THR A 226 1.39 -24.99 -5.35
CA THR A 226 0.75 -26.28 -5.06
C THR A 226 -0.64 -26.30 -5.70
N GLN A 227 -0.85 -27.23 -6.63
CA GLN A 227 -2.08 -27.34 -7.40
C GLN A 227 -3.19 -27.99 -6.57
N THR A 228 -4.03 -27.19 -5.92
CA THR A 228 -5.29 -27.63 -5.30
C THR A 228 -6.39 -27.71 -6.35
N GLY A 229 -7.43 -28.52 -6.15
CA GLY A 229 -8.58 -28.61 -7.08
C GLY A 229 -9.15 -27.24 -7.44
N ASP A 230 -9.47 -26.43 -6.41
CA ASP A 230 -9.95 -25.05 -6.60
C ASP A 230 -9.01 -24.17 -7.47
N LEU A 231 -7.68 -24.35 -7.37
CA LEU A 231 -6.72 -23.55 -8.13
C LEU A 231 -6.62 -24.05 -9.58
N GLN A 232 -6.68 -25.36 -9.79
CA GLN A 232 -6.69 -25.96 -11.12
C GLN A 232 -7.90 -25.48 -11.92
N ASP A 233 -9.09 -25.49 -11.30
CA ASP A 233 -10.31 -24.99 -11.92
C ASP A 233 -10.19 -23.51 -12.31
N LEU A 234 -9.66 -22.67 -11.41
CA LEU A 234 -9.44 -21.25 -11.70
C LEU A 234 -8.43 -21.01 -12.83
N VAL A 235 -7.31 -21.76 -12.85
CA VAL A 235 -6.30 -21.64 -13.92
C VAL A 235 -6.86 -22.11 -15.25
N GLN A 236 -7.64 -23.19 -15.27
CA GLN A 236 -8.32 -23.69 -16.46
C GLN A 236 -9.32 -22.65 -16.98
N ASN A 237 -10.20 -22.12 -16.13
CA ASN A 237 -11.20 -21.14 -16.51
C ASN A 237 -10.56 -19.83 -17.01
N ALA A 238 -9.46 -19.40 -16.38
CA ALA A 238 -8.72 -18.20 -16.77
C ALA A 238 -7.95 -18.36 -18.10
N GLY A 239 -7.59 -19.59 -18.48
CA GLY A 239 -6.99 -19.91 -19.78
C GLY A 239 -7.99 -20.28 -20.87
N SER A 240 -9.24 -20.56 -20.50
CA SER A 240 -10.30 -20.98 -21.41
C SER A 240 -10.87 -19.78 -22.19
N THR A 241 -11.17 -20.01 -23.47
CA THR A 241 -11.96 -19.11 -24.31
C THR A 241 -13.45 -19.44 -24.29
N THR A 242 -13.83 -20.57 -23.69
CA THR A 242 -15.22 -21.01 -23.53
C THR A 242 -15.68 -20.84 -22.09
N GLU A 243 -16.90 -20.33 -21.91
CA GLU A 243 -17.52 -20.21 -20.60
C GLU A 243 -17.69 -21.58 -19.94
N VAL A 244 -17.29 -21.67 -18.68
CA VAL A 244 -17.44 -22.89 -17.88
C VAL A 244 -18.74 -22.81 -17.11
N GLU A 245 -19.56 -23.86 -17.22
CA GLU A 245 -20.84 -23.95 -16.51
C GLU A 245 -20.60 -23.83 -14.99
N ASN A 246 -21.31 -22.90 -14.33
CA ASN A 246 -21.18 -22.55 -12.91
C ASN A 246 -19.84 -21.93 -12.45
N GLY A 247 -18.88 -21.70 -13.35
CA GLY A 247 -17.60 -21.05 -13.05
C GLY A 247 -17.64 -19.53 -13.15
N TRP A 248 -16.59 -18.86 -12.67
CA TRP A 248 -16.35 -17.45 -13.02
C TRP A 248 -15.81 -17.33 -14.45
N ASP A 249 -16.04 -16.19 -15.09
CA ASP A 249 -15.46 -15.88 -16.39
C ASP A 249 -13.91 -15.89 -16.37
N SER A 250 -13.31 -15.77 -17.55
CA SER A 250 -11.86 -15.88 -17.73
C SER A 250 -11.08 -14.79 -16.97
N ASP A 251 -11.57 -13.55 -16.95
CA ASP A 251 -10.88 -12.43 -16.32
C ASP A 251 -11.05 -12.46 -14.80
N MET A 252 -12.26 -12.73 -14.32
CA MET A 252 -12.55 -12.93 -12.91
C MET A 252 -11.75 -14.12 -12.35
N SER A 253 -11.71 -15.24 -13.07
CA SER A 253 -10.89 -16.39 -12.70
C SER A 253 -9.40 -16.02 -12.62
N SER A 254 -8.89 -15.23 -13.56
CA SER A 254 -7.49 -14.77 -13.53
C SER A 254 -7.17 -13.88 -12.32
N MET A 255 -8.12 -13.07 -11.87
CA MET A 255 -8.00 -12.27 -10.64
C MET A 255 -7.96 -13.14 -9.40
N MET A 256 -8.78 -14.19 -9.35
CA MET A 256 -8.72 -15.16 -8.25
C MET A 256 -7.40 -15.91 -8.23
N VAL A 257 -6.84 -16.27 -9.40
CA VAL A 257 -5.48 -16.86 -9.46
C VAL A 257 -4.43 -15.89 -8.91
N LEU A 258 -4.54 -14.59 -9.19
CA LEU A 258 -3.65 -13.58 -8.61
C LEU A 258 -3.74 -13.56 -7.07
N VAL A 259 -4.93 -13.71 -6.49
CA VAL A 259 -5.10 -13.82 -5.02
C VAL A 259 -4.33 -15.02 -4.46
N HIS A 260 -4.24 -16.14 -5.20
CA HIS A 260 -3.46 -17.31 -4.80
C HIS A 260 -1.93 -17.10 -4.89
N LEU A 261 -1.46 -16.19 -5.74
CA LEU A 261 -0.03 -15.86 -5.88
C LEU A 261 0.47 -14.92 -4.78
N LEU A 262 -0.43 -14.12 -4.22
CA LEU A 262 -0.07 -13.15 -3.21
C LEU A 262 0.21 -13.85 -1.88
N PRO A 263 1.25 -13.43 -1.14
CA PRO A 263 1.47 -13.99 0.18
C PRO A 263 0.23 -13.75 1.05
N PRO A 264 -0.15 -14.68 1.94
CA PRO A 264 -1.19 -14.41 2.92
C PRO A 264 -0.89 -13.11 3.65
N SER A 265 -1.91 -12.27 3.85
CA SER A 265 -1.72 -11.02 4.57
C SER A 265 -1.04 -11.30 5.90
N THR A 266 0.05 -10.58 6.19
CA THR A 266 0.75 -10.72 7.46
C THR A 266 -0.09 -10.02 8.53
N GLN A 267 -1.17 -10.65 8.97
CA GLN A 267 -1.72 -10.34 10.27
C GLN A 267 -0.58 -10.64 11.25
N GLY A 268 -0.02 -9.58 11.87
CA GLY A 268 1.16 -9.70 12.73
C GLY A 268 1.02 -10.80 13.77
N ARG A 269 2.14 -11.14 14.45
CA ARG A 269 2.36 -12.31 15.34
C ARG A 269 1.28 -12.67 16.41
N LYS A 270 0.16 -11.96 16.51
CA LYS A 270 -0.88 -12.08 17.54
C LYS A 270 -2.23 -12.69 17.10
N ARG A 271 -2.45 -13.08 15.83
CA ARG A 271 -3.68 -13.80 15.44
C ARG A 271 -3.37 -15.15 14.78
N PRO A 272 -3.87 -16.29 15.33
CA PRO A 272 -3.76 -17.58 14.69
C PRO A 272 -4.85 -17.69 13.62
N GLY A 273 -4.44 -17.67 12.36
CA GLY A 273 -5.35 -17.88 11.23
C GLY A 273 -4.73 -17.37 9.94
N LYS A 274 -4.03 -18.23 9.19
CA LYS A 274 -3.71 -17.92 7.80
C LYS A 274 -5.02 -17.98 7.03
N LEU A 275 -5.56 -16.83 6.60
CA LEU A 275 -6.70 -16.80 5.68
C LEU A 275 -6.28 -17.53 4.40
N SER A 276 -7.08 -18.50 3.95
CA SER A 276 -6.78 -19.20 2.70
C SER A 276 -7.03 -18.27 1.50
N ALA A 277 -6.37 -18.52 0.38
CA ALA A 277 -6.58 -17.75 -0.84
C ALA A 277 -8.05 -17.80 -1.30
N ARG A 278 -8.73 -18.94 -1.10
CA ARG A 278 -10.18 -19.08 -1.35
C ARG A 278 -11.02 -18.13 -0.50
N GLN A 279 -10.72 -18.05 0.80
CA GLN A 279 -11.43 -17.13 1.70
C GLN A 279 -11.13 -15.66 1.35
N ALA A 280 -9.90 -15.36 0.92
CA ALA A 280 -9.55 -14.04 0.41
C ALA A 280 -10.35 -13.68 -0.86
N SER A 281 -10.50 -14.62 -1.79
CA SER A 281 -11.35 -14.46 -2.98
C SER A 281 -12.81 -14.13 -2.62
N GLU A 282 -13.36 -14.76 -1.58
CA GLU A 282 -14.72 -14.47 -1.05
C GLU A 282 -14.84 -13.09 -0.38
N HIS A 283 -13.71 -12.51 0.04
CA HIS A 283 -13.65 -11.13 0.52
C HIS A 283 -13.51 -10.12 -0.63
N LEU A 284 -13.02 -10.53 -1.79
CA LEU A 284 -12.87 -9.67 -2.97
C LEU A 284 -14.19 -9.56 -3.73
N VAL A 285 -14.84 -10.71 -4.00
CA VAL A 285 -16.08 -10.79 -4.79
C VAL A 285 -17.09 -11.70 -4.09
N LYS A 286 -18.32 -11.22 -3.96
CA LYS A 286 -19.48 -12.00 -3.52
C LYS A 286 -20.47 -12.18 -4.65
N PHE A 287 -20.96 -13.41 -4.82
CA PHE A 287 -22.02 -13.71 -5.77
C PHE A 287 -23.39 -13.64 -5.09
N LEU A 288 -24.35 -12.96 -5.72
CA LEU A 288 -25.74 -12.88 -5.30
C LEU A 288 -26.65 -13.38 -6.42
N LYS A 289 -27.46 -14.40 -6.13
CA LYS A 289 -28.37 -14.97 -7.13
C LYS A 289 -29.51 -13.99 -7.43
N THR A 290 -29.83 -13.83 -8.71
CA THR A 290 -30.98 -13.04 -9.18
C THR A 290 -32.25 -13.47 -8.47
N GLY A 291 -33.07 -12.50 -8.05
CA GLY A 291 -34.25 -12.72 -7.21
C GLY A 291 -33.96 -12.59 -5.70
N THR A 292 -32.69 -12.51 -5.29
CA THR A 292 -32.31 -12.19 -3.91
C THR A 292 -32.24 -10.67 -3.74
N SER A 293 -32.74 -10.16 -2.61
CA SER A 293 -32.73 -8.72 -2.31
C SER A 293 -31.31 -8.22 -2.03
N ILE A 294 -30.86 -7.21 -2.80
CA ILE A 294 -29.61 -6.50 -2.52
C ILE A 294 -29.68 -5.86 -1.13
N GLN A 295 -30.80 -5.22 -0.78
CA GLN A 295 -30.96 -4.62 0.54
C GLN A 295 -30.87 -5.66 1.65
N GLY A 296 -31.50 -6.83 1.48
CA GLY A 296 -31.40 -7.93 2.45
C GLY A 296 -29.96 -8.42 2.64
N HIS A 297 -29.17 -8.45 1.56
CA HIS A 297 -27.74 -8.73 1.66
C HIS A 297 -26.99 -7.64 2.44
N LEU A 298 -27.25 -6.36 2.17
CA LEU A 298 -26.64 -5.22 2.87
C LEU A 298 -26.96 -5.21 4.37
N ASP A 299 -28.21 -5.50 4.73
CA ASP A 299 -28.68 -5.58 6.11
C ASP A 299 -28.02 -6.74 6.88
N SER A 300 -27.70 -7.84 6.20
CA SER A 300 -27.01 -9.00 6.78
C SER A 300 -25.54 -8.77 7.11
N ILE A 301 -24.93 -7.66 6.68
CA ILE A 301 -23.52 -7.36 6.91
C ILE A 301 -23.30 -7.04 8.41
N MET A 302 -22.76 -8.01 9.14
CA MET A 302 -22.41 -7.88 10.57
C MET A 302 -21.03 -7.25 10.80
N GLU A 303 -20.03 -7.64 10.00
CA GLU A 303 -18.66 -7.12 10.08
C GLU A 303 -18.31 -6.34 8.81
N SER A 304 -17.72 -5.16 8.95
CA SER A 304 -17.23 -4.40 7.79
C SER A 304 -15.97 -5.07 7.23
N ARG A 305 -16.13 -5.73 6.09
CA ARG A 305 -15.05 -6.29 5.26
C ARG A 305 -15.01 -5.60 3.89
N GLN A 306 -15.28 -4.30 3.89
CA GLN A 306 -15.44 -3.46 2.71
C GLN A 306 -14.11 -2.79 2.31
N PRO A 307 -14.03 -2.22 1.09
CA PRO A 307 -14.95 -2.44 -0.03
C PRO A 307 -14.77 -3.84 -0.64
N TYR A 308 -15.83 -4.36 -1.26
CA TYR A 308 -15.80 -5.60 -2.05
C TYR A 308 -16.79 -5.50 -3.21
N LEU A 309 -16.61 -6.36 -4.23
CA LEU A 309 -17.48 -6.43 -5.39
C LEU A 309 -18.64 -7.40 -5.13
N LEU A 310 -19.86 -6.99 -5.45
CA LEU A 310 -21.08 -7.79 -5.41
C LEU A 310 -21.54 -8.07 -6.83
N ALA A 311 -21.39 -9.31 -7.28
CA ALA A 311 -21.77 -9.80 -8.60
C ALA A 311 -23.19 -10.40 -8.55
N VAL A 312 -24.14 -9.81 -9.27
CA VAL A 312 -25.54 -10.23 -9.30
C VAL A 312 -25.85 -10.93 -10.61
N GLY A 313 -26.23 -12.21 -10.56
CA GLY A 313 -26.42 -13.03 -11.76
C GLY A 313 -27.31 -14.26 -11.53
N THR A 314 -27.64 -15.02 -12.57
CA THR A 314 -28.34 -16.31 -12.40
C THR A 314 -27.39 -17.39 -11.87
N GLN A 315 -26.15 -17.34 -12.34
CA GLN A 315 -25.02 -18.19 -11.98
C GLN A 315 -23.72 -17.39 -12.13
N ARG A 316 -22.60 -17.90 -11.61
CA ARG A 316 -21.30 -17.19 -11.63
C ARG A 316 -20.78 -16.90 -13.05
N SER A 317 -21.18 -17.71 -14.03
CA SER A 317 -20.83 -17.52 -15.43
C SER A 317 -21.76 -16.54 -16.15
N VAL A 318 -22.89 -16.16 -15.53
CA VAL A 318 -23.90 -15.28 -16.12
C VAL A 318 -24.23 -14.17 -15.11
N ILE A 319 -23.34 -13.19 -15.05
CA ILE A 319 -23.51 -11.99 -14.22
C ILE A 319 -24.22 -10.91 -15.03
N HIS A 320 -25.26 -10.32 -14.42
CA HIS A 320 -26.04 -9.25 -15.04
C HIS A 320 -25.55 -7.87 -14.62
N LYS A 321 -25.17 -7.71 -13.34
CA LYS A 321 -24.79 -6.42 -12.76
C LYS A 321 -23.74 -6.61 -11.67
N TYR A 322 -22.93 -5.57 -11.49
CA TYR A 322 -21.96 -5.47 -10.42
C TYR A 322 -22.22 -4.23 -9.57
N PHE A 323 -21.93 -4.36 -8.27
CA PHE A 323 -21.95 -3.26 -7.33
C PHE A 323 -20.68 -3.27 -6.48
N ILE A 324 -20.18 -2.10 -6.10
CA ILE A 324 -19.14 -1.98 -5.08
C ILE A 324 -19.83 -1.70 -3.75
N VAL A 325 -19.61 -2.56 -2.76
CA VAL A 325 -20.23 -2.42 -1.44
C VAL A 325 -19.31 -1.65 -0.49
N ILE A 326 -19.76 -0.49 -0.03
CA ILE A 326 -19.04 0.40 0.91
C ILE A 326 -20.02 0.92 1.95
N ASP A 327 -19.67 0.84 3.24
CA ASP A 327 -20.48 1.27 4.37
C ASP A 327 -21.95 0.84 4.29
N LYS A 328 -22.18 -0.41 3.87
CA LYS A 328 -23.50 -1.02 3.65
C LYS A 328 -24.36 -0.36 2.56
N HIS A 329 -23.73 0.39 1.67
CA HIS A 329 -24.32 0.88 0.43
C HIS A 329 -23.81 0.07 -0.75
N ALA A 330 -24.64 -0.09 -1.78
CA ALA A 330 -24.27 -0.73 -3.04
C ALA A 330 -24.17 0.33 -4.13
N ILE A 331 -22.94 0.61 -4.58
CA ILE A 331 -22.65 1.58 -5.65
C ILE A 331 -22.67 0.83 -6.98
N PRO A 332 -23.53 1.20 -7.96
CA PRO A 332 -23.58 0.51 -9.24
C PRO A 332 -22.29 0.75 -10.04
N CYS A 333 -21.68 -0.34 -10.52
CA CYS A 333 -20.52 -0.24 -11.41
C CYS A 333 -20.92 0.32 -12.78
N LYS A 334 -20.02 1.04 -13.43
CA LYS A 334 -20.27 1.64 -14.76
C LYS A 334 -20.41 0.61 -15.87
N SER A 335 -19.58 -0.43 -15.82
CA SER A 335 -19.48 -1.45 -16.85
C SER A 335 -20.10 -2.77 -16.38
N PRO A 336 -20.67 -3.59 -17.29
CA PRO A 336 -21.01 -4.97 -16.99
C PRO A 336 -19.79 -5.91 -17.03
N ASP A 337 -18.64 -5.44 -17.53
CA ASP A 337 -17.40 -6.20 -17.62
C ASP A 337 -16.73 -6.36 -16.25
N CYS A 338 -16.34 -7.59 -15.90
CA CYS A 338 -15.82 -7.90 -14.55
C CYS A 338 -14.47 -7.23 -14.28
N LEU A 339 -13.62 -7.10 -15.30
CA LEU A 339 -12.29 -6.51 -15.18
C LEU A 339 -12.40 -5.01 -14.94
N ALA A 340 -13.28 -4.33 -15.66
CA ALA A 340 -13.65 -2.93 -15.43
C ALA A 340 -14.26 -2.71 -14.03
N CYS A 341 -15.04 -3.66 -13.51
CA CYS A 341 -15.59 -3.57 -12.15
C CYS A 341 -14.52 -3.73 -11.06
N ILE A 342 -13.51 -4.59 -11.27
CA ILE A 342 -12.38 -4.74 -10.35
C ILE A 342 -11.49 -3.49 -10.38
N ASP A 343 -11.27 -2.92 -11.56
CA ASP A 343 -10.61 -1.62 -11.71
C ASP A 343 -11.36 -0.53 -10.93
N GLU A 344 -12.69 -0.46 -11.04
CA GLU A 344 -13.50 0.48 -10.29
C GLU A 344 -13.42 0.23 -8.77
N LEU A 345 -13.36 -1.03 -8.33
CA LEU A 345 -13.09 -1.40 -6.93
C LEU A 345 -11.71 -0.91 -6.46
N PHE A 346 -10.68 -0.99 -7.31
CA PHE A 346 -9.34 -0.43 -7.05
C PHE A 346 -9.36 1.10 -6.93
N LYS A 347 -10.16 1.76 -7.76
CA LYS A 347 -10.34 3.21 -7.73
C LYS A 347 -11.13 3.68 -6.52
N ALA A 348 -12.10 2.90 -6.05
CA ALA A 348 -12.97 3.23 -4.91
C ALA A 348 -12.19 3.51 -3.61
N HIS A 349 -11.06 2.84 -3.41
CA HIS A 349 -10.18 3.07 -2.27
C HIS A 349 -9.62 4.49 -2.20
N PHE A 350 -9.22 5.01 -3.35
CA PHE A 350 -8.76 6.38 -3.42
C PHE A 350 -9.95 7.35 -3.43
N ALA A 351 -11.02 7.04 -4.15
CA ALA A 351 -12.18 7.90 -4.26
C ALA A 351 -12.86 8.18 -2.90
N PHE A 352 -12.91 7.18 -2.01
CA PHE A 352 -13.54 7.30 -0.70
C PHE A 352 -12.56 7.31 0.49
N GLY A 353 -11.25 7.23 0.26
CA GLY A 353 -10.27 7.17 1.35
C GLY A 353 -10.41 5.92 2.25
N THR A 354 -11.14 4.90 1.80
CA THR A 354 -11.47 3.71 2.59
C THR A 354 -10.25 2.80 2.69
N SER A 355 -10.05 2.12 3.82
CA SER A 355 -9.03 1.07 3.89
C SER A 355 -9.64 -0.22 3.37
N TYR A 356 -8.92 -0.94 2.51
CA TYR A 356 -9.34 -2.28 2.13
C TYR A 356 -9.35 -3.23 3.32
N ASN A 357 -10.08 -4.33 3.15
CA ASN A 357 -10.00 -5.45 4.07
C ASN A 357 -8.52 -5.80 4.33
N GLN A 358 -8.12 -5.81 5.61
CA GLN A 358 -6.76 -6.12 6.04
C GLN A 358 -6.25 -7.45 5.46
N ASP A 359 -7.18 -8.37 5.22
CA ASP A 359 -6.90 -9.68 4.64
C ASP A 359 -6.44 -9.62 3.18
N LEU A 360 -6.79 -8.55 2.47
CA LEU A 360 -6.53 -8.34 1.05
C LEU A 360 -5.48 -7.25 0.80
N MET A 361 -4.79 -6.75 1.83
CA MET A 361 -3.83 -5.66 1.71
C MET A 361 -2.77 -5.89 0.61
N ASN A 362 -2.39 -7.14 0.35
CA ASN A 362 -1.42 -7.46 -0.70
C ASN A 362 -2.02 -7.38 -2.10
N VAL A 363 -3.33 -7.59 -2.26
CA VAL A 363 -4.05 -7.45 -3.55
C VAL A 363 -4.09 -5.99 -3.97
N TYR A 364 -4.30 -5.10 -2.99
CA TYR A 364 -4.55 -3.69 -3.26
C TYR A 364 -3.30 -2.80 -3.27
N ASN A 365 -2.14 -3.35 -2.87
CA ASN A 365 -0.83 -2.67 -2.96
C ASN A 365 0.00 -3.16 -4.16
N LEU A 366 -0.63 -3.80 -5.14
CA LEU A 366 0.01 -4.33 -6.35
C LEU A 366 0.56 -3.25 -7.28
#